data_AF-A0A7S4E0J7-F1
#
_entry.id   AF-A0A7S4E0J7-F1
#
_cell.length_a   1.000
_cell.length_b   1.000
_cell.length_c   1.000
_cell.angle_alpha   90.00
_cell.angle_beta   90.00
_cell.angle_gamma   90.00
#
_symmetry.space_group_name_H-M   'P 1'
#
loop_
_entity.id
_entity.type
_entity.pdbx_description
1 polymer ?
#
loop_
_entity_poly.entity_id
_entity_poly.type
_entity_poly.pdbx_seq_one_letter_code
_entity_poly.pdbx_strand_id
1 'polypeptide(L)'
;DLLEAVLSAKIVVTVLFWAGPFLLAPPSLLQILLPSLPSPLLCLRLLGWAWLALVVGYSAGLHRWRTKQEYPLGTVVMGIVSNGGAGCTLLYHVARGDAAVSEGS
;
A
#
# COMPACT_ATOMS: atom_id res chain seq x y z
N ASP A 1 4.68 -21.87 -5.68
CA ASP A 1 3.31 -21.51 -5.25
C ASP A 1 2.92 -20.10 -5.67
N LEU A 2 1.73 -19.93 -6.26
CA LEU A 2 1.21 -18.62 -6.69
C LEU A 2 1.02 -17.66 -5.50
N LEU A 3 0.44 -18.15 -4.40
CA LEU A 3 0.16 -17.36 -3.20
C LEU A 3 1.45 -16.78 -2.59
N GLU A 4 2.51 -17.58 -2.56
CA GLU A 4 3.82 -17.18 -2.07
C GLU A 4 4.45 -16.09 -2.94
N ALA A 5 4.38 -16.23 -4.27
CA ALA A 5 4.87 -15.20 -5.19
C ALA A 5 4.10 -13.89 -5.03
N VAL A 6 2.77 -13.95 -4.90
CA VAL A 6 1.91 -12.78 -4.70
C VAL A 6 2.21 -12.07 -3.37
N LEU A 7 2.34 -12.81 -2.26
CA LEU A 7 2.66 -12.23 -0.95
C LEU A 7 4.07 -11.64 -0.92
N SER A 8 5.04 -12.32 -1.52
CA SER A 8 6.42 -11.83 -1.60
C SER A 8 6.50 -10.54 -2.43
N ALA A 9 5.83 -10.50 -3.58
CA ALA A 9 5.75 -9.29 -4.41
C ALA A 9 5.08 -8.13 -3.66
N LYS A 10 3.97 -8.38 -2.96
CA LYS A 10 3.29 -7.38 -2.11
C LYS A 10 4.24 -6.80 -1.06
N ILE A 11 4.97 -7.64 -0.34
CA ILE A 11 5.93 -7.21 0.69
C ILE A 11 7.03 -6.33 0.06
N VAL A 12 7.70 -6.83 -0.98
CA VAL A 12 8.86 -6.14 -1.58
C VAL A 12 8.43 -4.81 -2.19
N VAL A 13 7.36 -4.80 -2.98
CA VAL A 13 6.89 -3.57 -3.64
C VAL A 13 6.39 -2.57 -2.60
N THR A 14 5.62 -2.99 -1.60
CA THR A 14 5.13 -2.07 -0.56
C THR A 14 6.27 -1.50 0.28
N VAL A 15 7.30 -2.26 0.61
CA VAL A 15 8.45 -1.73 1.35
C VAL A 15 9.23 -0.73 0.49
N LEU A 16 9.60 -1.10 -0.74
CA LEU A 16 10.51 -0.31 -1.55
C LEU A 16 9.88 0.97 -2.09
N PHE A 17 8.63 0.90 -2.51
CA PHE A 17 8.00 2.03 -3.17
C PHE A 17 7.17 2.86 -2.20
N TRP A 18 6.48 2.24 -1.24
CA TRP A 18 5.48 2.91 -0.40
C TRP A 18 5.99 3.18 1.03
N ALA A 19 6.08 2.16 1.88
CA ALA A 19 6.42 2.32 3.29
C ALA A 19 7.81 2.94 3.48
N GLY A 20 8.82 2.46 2.77
CA GLY A 20 10.20 2.94 2.86
C GLY A 20 10.32 4.43 2.51
N PRO A 21 9.92 4.86 1.31
CA PRO A 21 9.97 6.26 0.93
C PRO A 21 9.16 7.15 1.88
N PHE A 22 7.94 6.76 2.26
CA PHE A 22 7.11 7.60 3.11
C PHE A 22 7.62 7.68 4.56
N LEU A 23 8.36 6.70 5.05
CA LEU A 23 8.95 6.75 6.39
C LEU A 23 10.31 7.46 6.42
N LEU A 24 11.14 7.27 5.39
CA LEU A 24 12.56 7.63 5.44
C LEU A 24 12.95 8.79 4.52
N ALA A 25 12.23 9.00 3.42
CA ALA A 25 12.65 9.99 2.44
C ALA A 25 12.52 11.43 2.98
N PRO A 26 13.45 12.33 2.62
CA PRO A 26 13.31 13.75 2.91
C PRO A 26 12.17 14.37 2.08
N PRO A 27 11.62 15.52 2.49
CA PRO A 27 10.51 16.18 1.80
C PRO A 27 10.81 16.46 0.31
N SER A 28 12.06 16.81 -0.02
CA SER A 28 12.50 17.07 -1.39
C SER A 28 12.34 15.85 -2.31
N LEU A 29 12.62 14.64 -1.81
CA LEU A 29 12.43 13.41 -2.58
C LEU A 29 10.95 13.05 -2.70
N LEU A 30 10.17 13.30 -1.64
CA LEU A 30 8.73 13.08 -1.69
C LEU A 30 8.02 14.03 -2.66
N GLN A 31 8.52 15.25 -2.87
CA GLN A 31 7.96 16.19 -3.86
C GLN A 31 8.08 15.69 -5.29
N ILE A 32 9.09 14.88 -5.59
CA ILE A 32 9.25 14.24 -6.91
C ILE A 32 8.11 13.23 -7.13
N LEU A 33 7.67 12.56 -6.06
CA LEU A 33 6.66 11.51 -6.13
C LEU A 33 5.23 12.06 -5.97
N LEU A 34 5.06 13.10 -5.15
CA LEU A 34 3.81 13.79 -4.90
C LEU A 34 4.01 15.28 -5.23
N PRO A 35 3.59 15.75 -6.42
CA PRO A 35 3.76 17.13 -6.85
C PRO A 35 3.15 18.14 -5.86
N SER A 36 2.02 17.75 -5.25
CA SER A 36 1.34 18.51 -4.20
C SER A 36 1.58 17.86 -2.85
N LEU A 37 2.71 18.19 -2.22
CA LEU A 37 3.10 17.60 -0.95
C LEU A 37 2.18 18.10 0.19
N PRO A 38 1.46 17.22 0.90
CA PRO A 38 0.60 17.67 2.00
C PRO A 38 1.43 18.22 3.16
N SER A 39 1.02 19.38 3.67
CA SER A 39 1.59 19.99 4.87
C SER A 39 0.52 20.00 5.98
N PRO A 40 0.80 19.44 7.18
CA PRO A 40 2.08 18.88 7.63
C PRO A 40 2.35 17.45 7.11
N LEU A 41 3.63 17.07 7.02
CA LEU A 41 4.09 15.74 6.59
C LEU A 41 3.68 14.58 7.50
N LEU A 42 3.10 14.89 8.67
CA LEU A 42 2.71 13.89 9.65
C LEU A 42 1.78 12.82 9.04
N CYS A 43 0.80 13.21 8.23
CA CYS A 43 -0.12 12.27 7.59
C CYS A 43 0.60 11.31 6.65
N LEU A 44 1.59 11.79 5.89
CA LEU A 44 2.43 10.97 5.02
C LEU A 44 3.24 9.94 5.82
N ARG A 45 3.83 10.36 6.95
CA ARG A 45 4.57 9.45 7.85
C ARG A 45 3.66 8.39 8.48
N LEU A 46 2.47 8.79 8.93
CA LEU A 46 1.47 7.87 9.49
C LEU A 46 0.98 6.86 8.44
N LEU A 47 0.81 7.30 7.19
CA LEU A 47 0.50 6.41 6.07
C LEU A 47 1.64 5.39 5.81
N GLY A 48 2.89 5.84 5.89
CA GLY A 48 4.05 4.95 5.83
C GLY A 48 4.01 3.85 6.91
N TRP A 49 3.65 4.20 8.15
CA TRP A 49 3.48 3.23 9.25
C TRP A 49 2.32 2.27 9.01
N ALA A 50 1.20 2.75 8.46
CA ALA A 50 0.07 1.90 8.10
C ALA A 50 0.46 0.85 7.05
N TRP A 51 1.23 1.24 6.03
CA TRP A 51 1.77 0.29 5.04
C TRP A 51 2.81 -0.65 5.62
N LEU A 52 3.63 -0.21 6.57
CA LEU A 52 4.55 -1.10 7.28
C LEU A 52 3.79 -2.16 8.09
N ALA A 53 2.69 -1.79 8.76
CA ALA A 53 1.83 -2.75 9.46
C ALA A 53 1.22 -3.80 8.52
N LEU A 54 0.81 -3.39 7.31
CA LEU A 54 0.39 -4.31 6.24
C LEU A 54 1.50 -5.31 5.86
N VAL A 55 2.73 -4.82 5.71
CA VAL A 55 3.90 -5.68 5.42
C VAL A 55 4.13 -6.71 6.53
N VAL A 56 3.99 -6.32 7.80
CA VAL A 56 4.07 -7.26 8.94
C VAL A 56 3.01 -8.34 8.83
N GLY A 57 1.75 -7.97 8.52
CA GLY A 57 0.65 -8.93 8.33
C GLY A 57 0.88 -9.90 7.16
N TYR A 58 1.40 -9.40 6.02
CA TYR A 58 1.76 -10.24 4.88
C TYR A 58 2.92 -11.19 5.21
N SER A 59 3.94 -10.70 5.92
CA SER A 59 5.11 -11.48 6.31
C SER A 59 4.73 -12.60 7.29
N ALA A 60 3.86 -12.31 8.25
CA ALA A 60 3.32 -13.32 9.17
C ALA A 60 2.50 -14.39 8.43
N GLY A 61 1.66 -13.99 7.47
CA GLY A 61 0.90 -14.92 6.64
C GLY A 61 1.79 -15.82 5.78
N LEU A 62 2.82 -15.23 5.14
CA LEU A 62 3.80 -15.96 4.34
C LEU A 62 4.61 -16.94 5.18
N HIS A 63 5.01 -16.54 6.38
CA HIS A 63 5.72 -17.43 7.31
C HIS A 63 4.86 -18.64 7.71
N ARG A 64 3.58 -18.43 8.03
CA ARG A 64 2.65 -19.53 8.36
C ARG A 64 2.41 -20.47 7.17
N TRP A 65 2.25 -19.91 5.97
CA TRP A 65 2.14 -20.69 4.73
C TRP A 65 3.36 -21.60 4.52
N ARG A 66 4.57 -21.04 4.59
CA ARG A 66 5.82 -21.80 4.34
C ARG A 66 6.13 -22.83 5.42
N THR A 67 5.99 -22.47 6.69
CA THR A 67 6.50 -23.29 7.80
C THR A 67 5.46 -24.23 8.40
N LYS A 68 4.21 -23.79 8.49
CA LYS A 68 3.13 -24.54 9.13
C LYS A 68 2.20 -25.20 8.13
N GLN A 69 2.36 -24.90 6.83
CA GLN A 69 1.42 -25.33 5.77
C GLN A 69 -0.03 -24.90 6.09
N GLU A 70 -0.18 -23.82 6.87
CA GLU A 70 -1.47 -23.26 7.24
C GLU A 70 -1.90 -22.23 6.20
N TYR A 71 -3.11 -22.37 5.67
CA TYR A 71 -3.67 -21.38 4.76
C TYR A 71 -3.91 -20.05 5.50
N PRO A 72 -3.26 -18.93 5.11
CA PRO A 72 -3.32 -17.68 5.85
C PRO A 72 -4.57 -16.87 5.50
N LEU A 73 -5.75 -17.40 5.83
CA LEU A 73 -7.06 -16.80 5.49
C LEU A 73 -7.15 -15.33 5.88
N GLY A 74 -6.71 -14.96 7.09
CA GLY A 74 -6.75 -13.58 7.58
C GLY A 74 -5.92 -12.62 6.71
N THR A 75 -4.73 -13.05 6.28
CA THR A 75 -3.87 -12.27 5.38
C THR A 75 -4.49 -12.12 3.98
N VAL A 76 -5.14 -13.16 3.47
CA VAL A 76 -5.84 -13.12 2.17
C VAL A 76 -7.04 -12.17 2.23
N VAL A 77 -7.89 -12.30 3.24
CA VAL A 77 -9.07 -11.44 3.43
C VAL A 77 -8.65 -9.97 3.61
N MET A 78 -7.63 -9.70 4.42
CA MET A 78 -7.05 -8.36 4.55
C MET A 78 -6.60 -7.81 3.20
N GLY A 79 -5.91 -8.63 2.39
CA GLY A 79 -5.47 -8.25 1.05
C GLY A 79 -6.63 -7.92 0.11
N ILE A 80 -7.73 -8.68 0.18
CA ILE A 80 -8.96 -8.42 -0.59
C ILE A 80 -9.59 -7.10 -0.15
N VAL A 81 -9.75 -6.87 1.16
CA VAL A 81 -10.33 -5.63 1.68
C VAL A 81 -9.49 -4.43 1.29
N SER A 82 -8.16 -4.52 1.43
CA SER A 82 -7.24 -3.43 1.10
C SER A 82 -7.24 -3.09 -0.39
N ASN A 83 -6.94 -4.06 -1.26
CA ASN A 83 -6.81 -3.80 -2.70
C ASN A 83 -8.17 -3.67 -3.39
N GLY A 84 -9.14 -4.49 -2.98
CA GLY A 84 -10.51 -4.43 -3.49
C GLY A 84 -11.20 -3.14 -3.07
N GLY A 85 -11.05 -2.73 -1.81
CA GLY A 85 -11.53 -1.43 -1.33
C GLY A 85 -10.92 -0.28 -2.12
N ALA A 86 -9.58 -0.26 -2.27
CA ALA A 86 -8.89 0.75 -3.08
C ALA A 86 -9.36 0.76 -4.54
N GLY A 87 -9.54 -0.42 -5.16
CA GLY A 87 -10.06 -0.56 -6.52
C GLY A 87 -11.48 -0.03 -6.66
N CYS A 88 -12.38 -0.36 -5.72
CA CYS A 88 -13.74 0.15 -5.68
C CYS A 88 -13.77 1.67 -5.53
N THR A 89 -12.94 2.23 -4.65
CA THR A 89 -12.82 3.70 -4.49
C THR A 89 -12.32 4.36 -5.78
N LEU A 90 -11.32 3.77 -6.44
CA LEU A 90 -10.81 4.29 -7.71
C LEU A 90 -11.89 4.26 -8.79
N LEU A 91 -12.57 3.12 -8.97
CA LEU A 91 -13.64 2.97 -9.94
C LEU A 91 -14.80 3.94 -9.67
N TYR A 92 -15.13 4.15 -8.40
CA TYR A 92 -16.15 5.10 -7.99
C TYR A 92 -15.80 6.54 -8.41
N HIS A 93 -14.58 7.01 -8.13
CA HIS A 93 -14.15 8.36 -8.52
C HIS A 93 -13.98 8.52 -10.04
N VAL A 94 -13.49 7.47 -10.72
CA VAL A 94 -13.43 7.46 -12.20
C VAL A 94 -14.82 7.55 -12.81
N ALA A 95 -15.78 6.77 -12.31
CA ALA A 95 -17.17 6.79 -12.78
C ALA A 95 -17.88 8.14 -12.53
N ARG A 96 -17.48 8.87 -11.48
CA ARG A 96 -18.02 10.21 -11.17
C ARG A 96 -17.37 11.34 -11.97
N GLY A 97 -16.31 11.08 -12.71
CA GLY A 97 -15.55 12.10 -13.42
C GLY A 97 -14.58 12.91 -12.54
N ASP A 98 -14.43 12.55 -11.27
CA ASP A 98 -13.50 13.22 -10.34
C ASP A 98 -12.03 13.00 -10.74
N ALA A 99 -11.75 12.00 -11.58
CA ALA A 99 -10.41 11.71 -12.10
C ALA A 99 -9.91 12.70 -13.17
N ALA A 100 -10.74 13.67 -13.59
CA ALA A 100 -10.44 14.59 -14.69
C ALA A 100 -10.34 16.08 -14.30
N VAL A 101 -10.12 16.43 -13.03
CA VAL A 101 -9.94 17.85 -12.63
C VAL A 101 -8.66 18.04 -11.83
N SER A 102 -7.57 18.31 -12.54
CA SER A 102 -6.51 19.22 -12.06
C SER A 102 -5.69 19.74 -13.25
N GLU A 103 -6.35 20.27 -14.27
CA GLU A 103 -5.74 21.30 -15.13
C GLU A 103 -6.38 22.64 -14.75
N GLY A 104 -5.61 23.54 -14.12
CA GLY A 104 -5.92 24.99 -14.07
C GLY A 104 -6.07 25.61 -12.68
N SER A 105 -4.98 26.21 -12.20
CA SER A 105 -4.93 27.63 -11.78
C SER A 105 -3.49 28.08 -11.60
#